data_AF-T1D8P5-F1
#
_entry.id   AF-T1D8P5-F1
#
_cell.length_a   1.000
_cell.length_b   1.000
_cell.length_c   1.000
_cell.angle_alpha   90.00
_cell.angle_beta   90.00
_cell.angle_gamma   90.00
#
_symmetry.space_group_name_H-M   'P 1'
#
loop_
_entity.id
_entity.type
_entity.pdbx_description
1 polymer ?
#
loop_
_entity_poly.entity_id
_entity_poly.type
_entity_poly.pdbx_seq_one_letter_code
_entity_poly.pdbx_strand_id
1 'polypeptide(L)'
;MEVIESYIGLDAHKRSVYGTVMKEDGGVDNQYGFANTEEEWIKFRDRYLSPENQVGLEISTSGKYVARMLVDMGFSVHVMNPSKFPQIYESVKKNDKEDSFKIADLLRTGEIQKKGEIYIPSPEINEMRSLVRYRKSMSEDITMLKNRVHAFLSGYGIVIESTDIFGRSGIRKITAESTKLPYSERI
;
A
#
# COMPACT_ATOMS: atom_id res chain seq x y z
N MET A 1 17.05 28.06 13.66
CA MET A 1 15.99 27.65 12.73
C MET A 1 16.67 26.87 11.63
N GLU A 2 16.32 25.60 11.46
CA GLU A 2 16.71 24.89 10.23
C GLU A 2 16.09 25.64 9.06
N VAL A 3 16.91 26.04 8.10
CA VAL A 3 16.46 26.73 6.89
C VAL A 3 16.01 25.64 5.94
N ILE A 4 14.70 25.47 5.77
CA ILE A 4 14.16 24.52 4.79
C ILE A 4 14.33 25.15 3.41
N GLU A 5 14.98 24.43 2.49
CA GLU A 5 15.27 24.89 1.14
C GLU A 5 14.08 24.59 0.21
N SER A 6 13.48 23.40 0.32
CA SER A 6 12.32 23.03 -0.49
C SER A 6 11.44 21.94 0.13
N TYR A 7 10.17 21.96 -0.25
CA TYR A 7 9.16 20.94 0.01
C TYR A 7 8.83 20.23 -1.30
N ILE A 8 9.01 18.92 -1.32
CA ILE A 8 8.86 18.11 -2.52
C ILE A 8 7.66 17.20 -2.36
N GLY A 9 6.58 17.48 -3.09
CA GLY A 9 5.42 16.59 -3.15
C GLY A 9 5.57 15.58 -4.27
N LEU A 10 5.34 14.30 -3.96
CA LEU A 10 5.46 13.20 -4.90
C LEU A 10 4.16 12.42 -5.01
N ASP A 11 3.63 12.30 -6.22
CA ASP A 11 2.56 11.37 -6.55
C ASP A 11 3.16 10.12 -7.24
N ALA A 12 3.22 9.02 -6.50
CA ALA A 12 3.93 7.80 -6.89
C ALA A 12 2.98 6.69 -7.34
N HIS A 13 3.01 6.39 -8.64
CA HIS A 13 2.30 5.28 -9.26
C HIS A 13 3.23 4.09 -9.49
N LYS A 14 2.68 2.97 -9.96
CA LYS A 14 3.45 1.73 -10.19
C LYS A 14 4.60 1.89 -11.18
N ARG A 15 4.49 2.76 -12.18
CA ARG A 15 5.46 2.91 -13.29
C ARG A 15 5.98 4.34 -13.48
N SER A 16 5.34 5.31 -12.86
CA SER A 16 5.64 6.73 -13.02
C SER A 16 5.51 7.42 -11.68
N VAL A 17 6.22 8.54 -11.55
CA VAL A 17 6.14 9.45 -10.42
C VAL A 17 6.03 10.85 -10.97
N TYR A 18 5.17 11.67 -10.38
CA TYR A 18 5.13 13.10 -10.66
C TYR A 18 5.58 13.87 -9.42
N GLY A 19 6.56 14.76 -9.59
CA GLY A 19 7.14 15.56 -8.52
C GLY A 19 6.87 17.04 -8.68
N THR A 20 6.55 17.70 -7.57
CA THR A 20 6.50 19.15 -7.43
C THR A 20 7.50 19.60 -6.37
N VAL A 21 8.44 20.47 -6.75
CA VAL A 21 9.39 21.11 -5.84
C VAL A 21 8.93 22.53 -5.56
N MET A 22 8.66 22.83 -4.30
CA MET A 22 8.07 24.08 -3.85
C MET A 22 8.99 24.74 -2.81
N LYS A 23 9.20 26.05 -2.94
CA LYS A 23 9.94 26.86 -1.97
C LYS A 23 9.07 27.19 -0.76
N GLU A 24 9.70 27.69 0.31
CA GLU A 24 9.01 28.12 1.54
C GLU A 24 7.89 29.14 1.28
N ASP A 25 8.09 30.06 0.32
CA ASP A 25 7.11 31.09 -0.06
C ASP A 25 5.91 30.56 -0.87
N GLY A 26 5.90 29.26 -1.21
CA GLY A 26 4.89 28.61 -2.04
C GLY A 26 5.16 28.69 -3.54
N GLY A 27 6.27 29.32 -3.95
CA GLY A 27 6.71 29.35 -5.34
C GLY A 27 7.12 27.96 -5.81
N VAL A 28 6.59 27.53 -6.95
CA VAL A 28 6.98 26.27 -7.60
C VAL A 28 8.31 26.48 -8.32
N ASP A 29 9.36 25.80 -7.87
CA ASP A 29 10.67 25.84 -8.52
C ASP A 29 10.73 24.90 -9.73
N ASN A 30 10.18 23.70 -9.59
CA ASN A 30 10.17 22.70 -10.66
C ASN A 30 8.99 21.72 -10.53
N GLN A 31 8.50 21.23 -11.67
CA GLN A 31 7.44 20.24 -11.77
C GLN A 31 7.67 19.31 -12.96
N TYR A 32 7.77 18.01 -12.71
CA TYR A 32 8.07 17.05 -13.77
C TYR A 32 7.70 15.61 -13.38
N GLY A 33 7.47 14.79 -14.42
CA GLY A 33 7.30 13.35 -14.28
C GLY A 33 8.59 12.59 -14.58
N PHE A 34 8.78 11.45 -13.94
CA PHE A 34 9.87 10.51 -14.19
C PHE A 34 9.40 9.07 -14.02
N ALA A 35 10.19 8.12 -14.53
CA ALA A 35 9.86 6.70 -14.42
C ALA A 35 10.10 6.20 -12.98
N ASN A 36 9.26 5.30 -12.48
CA ASN A 36 9.46 4.69 -11.17
C ASN A 36 10.49 3.55 -11.27
N THR A 37 11.75 3.90 -11.54
CA THR A 37 12.88 2.97 -11.65
C THR A 37 14.04 3.43 -10.77
N GLU A 38 14.93 2.49 -10.43
CA GLU A 38 16.09 2.76 -9.57
C GLU A 38 16.99 3.86 -10.13
N GLU A 39 17.21 3.88 -11.46
CA GLU A 39 18.07 4.86 -12.11
C GLU A 39 17.53 6.30 -11.96
N GLU A 40 16.22 6.48 -12.10
CA GLU A 40 15.59 7.81 -11.93
C GLU A 40 15.58 8.24 -10.46
N TRP A 41 15.44 7.30 -9.52
CA TRP A 41 15.56 7.61 -8.10
C TRP A 41 16.97 7.97 -7.66
N ILE A 42 18.00 7.38 -8.27
CA ILE A 42 19.40 7.82 -8.07
C ILE A 42 19.58 9.26 -8.53
N LYS A 43 19.07 9.62 -9.72
CA LYS A 43 19.12 11.01 -10.21
C LYS A 43 18.33 11.96 -9.31
N PHE A 44 17.18 11.53 -8.81
CA PHE A 44 16.37 12.31 -7.87
C PHE A 44 17.14 12.57 -6.56
N ARG A 45 17.78 11.53 -6.02
CA ARG A 45 18.65 11.62 -4.83
C ARG A 45 19.80 12.60 -5.07
N ASP A 46 20.55 12.42 -6.13
CA ASP A 46 21.73 13.25 -6.42
C ASP A 46 21.34 14.73 -6.63
N ARG A 47 20.09 15.00 -7.00
CA ARG A 47 19.56 16.35 -7.19
C ARG A 47 18.99 17.00 -5.93
N TYR A 48 18.35 16.22 -5.05
CA TYR A 48 17.51 16.78 -3.97
C TYR A 48 17.86 16.31 -2.56
N LEU A 49 18.77 15.35 -2.40
CA LEU A 49 19.15 14.88 -1.07
C LEU A 49 19.88 15.99 -0.32
N SER A 50 19.18 16.59 0.65
CA SER A 50 19.73 17.56 1.58
C SER A 50 18.88 17.52 2.86
N PRO A 51 19.46 17.77 4.05
CA PRO A 51 18.73 17.90 5.32
C PRO A 51 17.65 18.99 5.29
N GLU A 52 17.83 20.00 4.44
CA GLU A 52 16.95 21.15 4.27
C GLU A 52 15.76 20.85 3.34
N ASN A 53 15.70 19.67 2.72
CA ASN A 53 14.59 19.27 1.85
C ASN A 53 13.66 18.26 2.55
N GLN A 54 12.36 18.53 2.51
CA GLN A 54 11.33 17.61 3.00
C GLN A 54 10.54 17.02 1.84
N VAL A 55 10.26 15.71 1.90
CA VAL A 55 9.55 14.99 0.86
C VAL A 55 8.20 14.50 1.39
N GLY A 56 7.12 14.83 0.69
CA GLY A 56 5.76 14.42 1.00
C GLY A 56 5.26 13.37 0.00
N LEU A 57 4.55 12.35 0.50
CA LEU A 57 3.92 11.29 -0.29
C LEU A 57 2.54 10.95 0.24
N GLU A 58 1.67 10.46 -0.64
CA GLU A 58 0.43 9.79 -0.23
C GLU A 58 0.63 8.31 0.09
N ILE A 59 -0.19 7.82 1.02
CA ILE A 59 -0.25 6.39 1.28
C ILE A 59 -0.92 5.65 0.11
N SER A 60 -0.13 4.84 -0.59
CA SER A 60 -0.61 3.89 -1.59
C SER A 60 0.23 2.61 -1.55
N THR A 61 -0.11 1.61 -2.37
CA THR A 61 0.72 0.40 -2.49
C THR A 61 2.14 0.75 -2.96
N SER A 62 2.26 1.58 -3.98
CA SER A 62 3.55 2.08 -4.48
C SER A 62 4.18 3.11 -3.55
N GLY A 63 3.38 4.01 -2.98
CA GLY A 63 3.83 5.08 -2.07
C GLY A 63 4.52 4.55 -0.81
N LYS A 64 4.07 3.40 -0.26
CA LYS A 64 4.74 2.74 0.87
C LYS A 64 6.17 2.31 0.55
N TYR A 65 6.38 1.76 -0.64
CA TYR A 65 7.70 1.32 -1.10
C TYR A 65 8.60 2.54 -1.32
N VAL A 66 8.10 3.54 -2.05
CA VAL A 66 8.84 4.78 -2.34
C VAL A 66 9.22 5.52 -1.06
N ALA A 67 8.29 5.66 -0.11
CA ALA A 67 8.55 6.32 1.16
C ALA A 67 9.72 5.65 1.91
N ARG A 68 9.75 4.32 1.96
CA ARG A 68 10.83 3.59 2.62
C ARG A 68 12.16 3.77 1.89
N MET A 69 12.16 3.57 0.58
CA MET A 69 13.35 3.74 -0.23
C MET A 69 13.96 5.14 -0.07
N LEU A 70 13.13 6.18 0.01
CA LEU A 70 13.60 7.55 0.25
C LEU A 70 14.15 7.75 1.67
N VAL A 71 13.51 7.15 2.69
CA VAL A 71 14.07 7.13 4.06
C VAL A 71 15.43 6.44 4.08
N ASP A 72 15.57 5.29 3.41
CA ASP A 72 16.83 4.53 3.30
C ASP A 72 17.91 5.33 2.54
N MET A 73 17.51 6.21 1.62
CA MET A 73 18.40 7.15 0.93
C MET A 73 18.78 8.38 1.78
N GLY A 74 18.16 8.58 2.95
CA GLY A 74 18.45 9.67 3.87
C GLY A 74 17.55 10.90 3.76
N PHE A 75 16.44 10.82 3.03
CA PHE A 75 15.48 11.93 2.95
C PHE A 75 14.64 12.08 4.22
N SER A 76 14.25 13.31 4.55
CA SER A 76 13.16 13.57 5.49
C SER A 76 11.82 13.33 4.79
N VAL A 77 11.20 12.18 5.06
CA VAL A 77 9.99 11.74 4.35
C VAL A 77 8.77 11.82 5.26
N HIS A 78 7.71 12.40 4.72
CA HIS A 78 6.41 12.54 5.36
C HIS A 78 5.31 11.89 4.53
N VAL A 79 4.52 11.02 5.17
CA VAL A 79 3.46 10.28 4.48
C VAL A 79 2.11 10.71 5.00
N MET A 80 1.20 11.05 4.10
CA MET A 80 -0.16 11.48 4.46
C MET A 80 -1.24 10.49 4.01
N ASN A 81 -2.39 10.55 4.69
CA ASN A 81 -3.59 9.82 4.32
C ASN A 81 -4.58 10.76 3.59
N PRO A 82 -4.87 10.55 2.29
CA PRO A 82 -5.82 11.38 1.54
C PRO A 82 -7.20 11.48 2.21
N SER A 83 -7.64 10.44 2.93
CA SER A 83 -8.93 10.44 3.65
C SER A 83 -9.02 11.50 4.75
N LYS A 84 -7.89 12.08 5.19
CA LYS A 84 -7.85 13.19 6.16
C LYS A 84 -7.92 14.57 5.51
N PHE A 85 -7.90 14.64 4.18
CA PHE A 85 -7.91 15.86 3.38
C PHE A 85 -9.04 15.88 2.33
N PRO A 86 -10.29 15.45 2.64
CA PRO A 86 -11.34 15.26 1.63
C PRO A 86 -11.63 16.54 0.84
N GLN A 87 -11.68 17.70 1.51
CA GLN A 87 -11.92 19.03 0.92
C GLN A 87 -10.94 19.38 -0.22
N ILE A 88 -9.73 18.81 -0.19
CA ILE A 88 -8.63 19.10 -1.14
C ILE A 88 -8.60 18.05 -2.27
N TYR A 89 -9.09 16.84 -2.00
CA TYR A 89 -9.06 15.69 -2.91
C TYR A 89 -10.38 15.40 -3.62
N GLU A 90 -11.47 16.05 -3.24
CA GLU A 90 -12.78 15.97 -3.89
C GLU A 90 -12.89 16.83 -5.17
N SER A 91 -11.81 17.50 -5.60
CA SER A 91 -11.80 18.28 -6.84
C SER A 91 -12.03 17.41 -8.08
N VAL A 92 -12.87 17.88 -9.01
CA VAL A 92 -13.32 17.13 -10.20
C VAL A 92 -12.18 16.84 -11.20
N LYS A 93 -11.09 17.61 -11.17
CA LYS A 93 -9.87 17.31 -11.92
C LYS A 93 -8.90 16.51 -11.06
N LYS A 94 -8.62 15.29 -11.50
CA LYS A 94 -7.51 14.46 -11.02
C LYS A 94 -6.42 14.47 -12.08
N ASN A 95 -5.28 15.07 -11.78
CA ASN A 95 -4.09 14.94 -12.59
C ASN A 95 -2.86 14.91 -11.68
N ASP A 96 -1.87 14.08 -12.02
CA ASP A 96 -0.68 13.82 -11.19
C ASP A 96 0.09 15.11 -10.83
N LYS A 97 0.00 16.14 -11.67
CA LYS A 97 0.58 17.46 -11.43
C LYS A 97 -0.09 18.20 -10.28
N GLU A 98 -1.43 18.25 -10.26
CA GLU A 98 -2.20 18.86 -9.18
C GLU A 98 -2.06 18.06 -7.88
N ASP A 99 -2.02 16.73 -7.97
CA ASP A 99 -1.89 15.88 -6.79
C ASP A 99 -0.52 16.07 -6.13
N SER A 100 0.58 15.99 -6.89
CA SER A 100 1.93 16.28 -6.36
C SER A 100 2.07 17.71 -5.84
N PHE A 101 1.42 18.70 -6.46
CA PHE A 101 1.40 20.08 -5.97
C PHE A 101 0.72 20.20 -4.61
N LYS A 102 -0.48 19.60 -4.46
CA LYS A 102 -1.22 19.61 -3.20
C LYS A 102 -0.41 18.97 -2.07
N ILE A 103 0.28 17.87 -2.35
CA ILE A 103 1.16 17.21 -1.39
C ILE A 103 2.28 18.17 -0.93
N ALA A 104 2.95 18.84 -1.87
CA ALA A 104 4.02 19.79 -1.56
C ALA A 104 3.50 20.95 -0.69
N ASP A 105 2.34 21.51 -1.04
CA ASP A 105 1.74 22.63 -0.32
C ASP A 105 1.25 22.24 1.09
N LEU A 106 0.66 21.06 1.24
CA LEU A 106 0.25 20.52 2.54
C LEU A 106 1.44 20.23 3.45
N LEU A 107 2.56 19.80 2.88
CA LEU A 107 3.80 19.61 3.62
C LEU A 107 4.37 20.96 4.07
N ARG A 108 4.47 21.92 3.16
CA ARG A 108 4.97 23.28 3.40
C ARG A 108 4.18 24.00 4.49
N THR A 109 2.87 23.88 4.47
CA THR A 109 1.98 24.51 5.47
C THR A 109 1.93 23.77 6.81
N GLY A 110 2.64 22.64 6.92
CA GLY A 110 2.66 21.78 8.10
C GLY A 110 1.36 21.02 8.34
N GLU A 111 0.44 21.00 7.37
CA GLU A 111 -0.90 20.40 7.52
C GLU A 111 -0.83 18.87 7.57
N ILE A 112 0.16 18.25 6.92
CA ILE A 112 0.41 16.80 7.01
C ILE A 112 0.68 16.40 8.47
N GLN A 113 1.58 17.12 9.13
CA GLN A 113 1.96 16.87 10.52
C GLN A 113 0.79 17.14 11.45
N LYS A 114 0.08 18.27 11.28
CA LYS A 114 -1.07 18.65 12.13
C LYS A 114 -2.23 17.65 12.06
N LYS A 115 -2.56 17.13 10.88
CA LYS A 115 -3.69 16.18 10.72
C LYS A 115 -3.30 14.73 10.98
N GLY A 116 -2.03 14.47 11.28
CA GLY A 116 -1.51 13.17 11.67
C GLY A 116 -0.93 12.43 10.47
N GLU A 117 0.37 12.56 10.37
CA GLU A 117 1.26 11.82 9.50
C GLU A 117 1.18 10.30 9.75
N ILE A 118 1.38 9.52 8.69
CA ILE A 118 1.46 8.07 8.78
C ILE A 118 2.87 7.68 9.20
N TYR A 119 2.94 6.96 10.31
CA TYR A 119 4.17 6.34 10.77
C TYR A 119 4.76 5.38 9.73
N ILE A 120 5.99 5.65 9.31
CA ILE A 120 6.82 4.75 8.49
C ILE A 120 7.53 3.78 9.46
N PRO A 121 7.17 2.49 9.49
CA PRO A 121 7.83 1.53 10.37
C PRO A 121 9.28 1.27 9.94
N SER A 122 10.15 1.01 10.92
CA SER A 122 11.48 0.48 10.64
C SER A 122 11.40 -0.85 9.86
N PRO A 123 12.48 -1.27 9.17
CA PRO A 123 12.52 -2.54 8.47
C PRO A 123 12.09 -3.73 9.33
N GLU A 124 12.57 -3.80 10.57
CA GLU A 124 12.28 -4.88 11.53
C GLU A 124 10.80 -4.90 11.93
N ILE A 125 10.23 -3.74 12.27
CA ILE A 125 8.81 -3.61 12.61
C ILE A 125 7.95 -3.98 11.41
N ASN A 126 8.36 -3.57 10.22
CA ASN A 126 7.62 -3.91 9.01
C ASN A 126 7.66 -5.39 8.70
N GLU A 127 8.80 -6.06 8.85
CA GLU A 127 8.94 -7.50 8.65
C GLU A 127 8.02 -8.27 9.59
N MET A 128 8.03 -7.95 10.89
CA MET A 128 7.12 -8.54 11.88
C MET A 128 5.64 -8.33 11.48
N ARG A 129 5.27 -7.11 11.09
CA ARG A 129 3.90 -6.80 10.64
C ARG A 129 3.51 -7.59 9.38
N SER A 130 4.44 -7.77 8.45
CA SER A 130 4.22 -8.56 7.23
C SER A 130 3.98 -10.03 7.54
N LEU A 131 4.77 -10.64 8.43
CA LEU A 131 4.58 -12.03 8.86
C LEU A 131 3.22 -12.25 9.53
N VAL A 132 2.82 -11.35 10.43
CA VAL A 132 1.51 -11.43 11.10
C VAL A 132 0.36 -11.31 10.09
N ARG A 133 0.44 -10.34 9.16
CA ARG A 133 -0.57 -10.17 8.10
C ARG A 133 -0.64 -11.37 7.18
N TYR A 134 0.51 -11.93 6.80
CA TYR A 134 0.59 -13.09 5.93
C TYR A 134 -0.06 -14.32 6.58
N ARG A 135 0.28 -14.63 7.84
CA ARG A 135 -0.37 -15.70 8.60
C ARG A 135 -1.88 -15.50 8.69
N LYS A 136 -2.34 -14.28 8.94
CA LYS A 136 -3.77 -13.95 9.00
C LYS A 136 -4.45 -14.23 7.65
N SER A 137 -3.88 -13.73 6.55
CA SER A 137 -4.38 -13.97 5.19
C SER A 137 -4.49 -15.45 4.87
N MET A 138 -3.45 -16.24 5.15
CA MET A 138 -3.50 -17.69 4.94
C MET A 138 -4.61 -18.36 5.76
N SER A 139 -4.83 -17.89 6.99
CA SER A 139 -5.88 -18.43 7.86
C SER A 139 -7.29 -18.11 7.31
N GLU A 140 -7.47 -16.90 6.78
CA GLU A 140 -8.69 -16.47 6.09
C GLU A 140 -8.91 -17.29 4.80
N ASP A 141 -7.87 -17.51 4.00
CA ASP A 141 -7.93 -18.33 2.78
C ASP A 141 -8.30 -19.78 3.07
N ILE A 142 -7.67 -20.39 4.08
CA ILE A 142 -8.02 -21.75 4.53
C ILE A 142 -9.49 -21.80 4.93
N THR A 143 -9.96 -20.84 5.72
CA THR A 143 -11.36 -20.79 6.18
C THR A 143 -12.32 -20.64 5.01
N MET A 144 -12.01 -19.76 4.06
CA MET A 144 -12.79 -19.58 2.84
C MET A 144 -12.88 -20.88 2.03
N LEU A 145 -11.74 -21.56 1.80
CA LEU A 145 -11.72 -22.82 1.06
C LEU A 145 -12.51 -23.92 1.77
N LYS A 146 -12.36 -24.04 3.09
CA LYS A 146 -13.15 -24.98 3.90
C LYS A 146 -14.65 -24.72 3.78
N ASN A 147 -15.06 -23.47 3.89
CA ASN A 147 -16.47 -23.08 3.73
C ASN A 147 -16.99 -23.37 2.32
N ARG A 148 -16.18 -23.19 1.28
CA ARG A 148 -16.54 -23.57 -0.09
C ARG A 148 -16.78 -25.07 -0.22
N VAL A 149 -15.93 -25.91 0.38
CA VAL A 149 -16.13 -27.37 0.42
C VAL A 149 -17.41 -27.72 1.17
N HIS A 150 -17.67 -27.12 2.33
CA HIS A 150 -18.91 -27.34 3.07
C HIS A 150 -20.16 -26.96 2.27
N ALA A 151 -20.14 -25.81 1.60
CA ALA A 151 -21.25 -25.35 0.76
C ALA A 151 -21.47 -26.29 -0.43
N PHE A 152 -20.38 -26.72 -1.07
CA PHE A 152 -20.42 -27.68 -2.17
C PHE A 152 -21.05 -29.00 -1.75
N LEU A 153 -20.58 -29.62 -0.66
CA LEU A 153 -21.14 -30.89 -0.16
C LEU A 153 -22.61 -30.74 0.24
N SER A 154 -22.96 -29.65 0.92
CA SER A 154 -24.35 -29.34 1.30
C SER A 154 -25.26 -29.19 0.09
N GLY A 155 -24.76 -28.60 -1.01
CA GLY A 155 -25.51 -28.45 -2.26
C GLY A 155 -25.94 -29.78 -2.88
N TYR A 156 -25.21 -30.86 -2.58
CA TYR A 156 -25.54 -32.24 -3.00
C TYR A 156 -26.19 -33.08 -1.90
N GLY A 157 -26.55 -32.48 -0.76
CA GLY A 157 -27.11 -33.20 0.38
C GLY A 157 -26.14 -34.18 1.05
N ILE A 158 -24.82 -34.02 0.84
CA ILE A 158 -23.79 -34.89 1.40
C ILE A 158 -23.41 -34.36 2.79
N VAL A 159 -23.61 -35.19 3.81
CA VAL A 159 -23.23 -34.91 5.19
C VAL A 159 -22.09 -35.84 5.59
N ILE A 160 -20.97 -35.26 6.04
CA ILE A 160 -19.80 -36.01 6.49
C ILE A 160 -19.73 -35.97 8.00
N GLU A 161 -20.09 -37.08 8.65
CA GLU A 161 -19.95 -37.21 10.10
C GLU A 161 -18.48 -37.43 10.48
N SER A 162 -17.81 -36.38 10.96
CA SER A 162 -16.47 -36.48 11.52
C SER A 162 -16.17 -35.31 12.45
N THR A 163 -15.19 -35.50 13.34
CA THR A 163 -14.70 -34.43 14.23
C THR A 163 -13.96 -33.33 13.47
N ASP A 164 -13.30 -33.68 12.36
CA ASP A 164 -12.71 -32.74 11.40
C ASP A 164 -12.84 -33.32 9.99
N ILE A 165 -13.69 -32.73 9.16
CA ILE A 165 -13.93 -33.20 7.80
C ILE A 165 -12.69 -33.04 6.90
N PHE A 166 -11.76 -32.16 7.29
CA PHE A 166 -10.50 -31.95 6.58
C PHE A 166 -9.35 -32.78 7.14
N GLY A 167 -9.57 -33.54 8.21
CA GLY A 167 -8.64 -34.52 8.75
C GLY A 167 -8.60 -35.80 7.90
N ARG A 168 -7.64 -36.69 8.18
CA ARG A 168 -7.45 -37.94 7.40
C ARG A 168 -8.73 -38.78 7.25
N SER A 169 -9.50 -38.91 8.33
CA SER A 169 -10.76 -39.67 8.33
C SER A 169 -11.85 -38.96 7.52
N GLY A 170 -12.00 -37.65 7.70
CA GLY A 170 -12.97 -36.83 6.97
C GLY A 170 -12.73 -36.82 5.46
N ILE A 171 -11.48 -36.62 5.04
CA ILE A 171 -11.10 -36.64 3.63
C ILE A 171 -11.44 -37.99 2.98
N ARG A 172 -11.15 -39.12 3.65
CA ARG A 172 -11.52 -40.45 3.12
C ARG A 172 -13.03 -40.60 2.93
N LYS A 173 -13.83 -40.08 3.86
CA LYS A 173 -15.29 -40.09 3.75
C LYS A 173 -15.76 -39.20 2.60
N ILE A 174 -15.20 -38.00 2.44
CA ILE A 174 -15.49 -37.11 1.31
C ILE A 174 -15.21 -37.83 -0.03
N THR A 175 -14.06 -38.50 -0.16
CA THR A 175 -13.72 -39.25 -1.37
C THR A 175 -14.66 -40.43 -1.62
N ALA A 176 -15.10 -41.14 -0.59
CA ALA A 176 -16.07 -42.23 -0.77
C ALA A 176 -17.44 -41.71 -1.26
N GLU A 177 -17.87 -40.58 -0.71
CA GLU A 177 -19.14 -39.92 -1.03
C GLU A 177 -19.10 -39.17 -2.39
N SER A 178 -17.91 -38.90 -2.95
CA SER A 178 -17.76 -38.19 -4.23
C SER A 178 -18.40 -38.94 -5.41
N THR A 179 -18.66 -40.24 -5.26
CA THR A 179 -19.43 -41.04 -6.24
C THR A 179 -20.85 -40.52 -6.47
N LYS A 180 -21.44 -39.83 -5.50
CA LYS A 180 -22.76 -39.19 -5.60
C LYS A 180 -22.74 -37.90 -6.41
N LEU A 181 -21.56 -37.35 -6.69
CA LEU A 181 -21.39 -36.14 -7.50
C LEU A 181 -21.49 -36.48 -9.00
N PRO A 182 -21.97 -35.54 -9.82
CA PRO A 182 -21.93 -35.67 -11.28
C PRO A 182 -20.49 -35.82 -11.76
N TYR A 183 -20.30 -36.52 -12.89
CA TYR A 183 -18.97 -36.85 -13.41
C TYR A 183 -18.04 -35.62 -13.55
N SER A 184 -18.60 -34.47 -13.94
CA SER A 184 -17.86 -33.20 -14.09
C SER A 184 -17.34 -32.62 -12.78
N GLU A 185 -17.81 -33.09 -11.63
CA GLU A 185 -17.51 -32.53 -10.30
C GLU A 185 -16.96 -33.58 -9.32
N ARG A 186 -16.67 -34.80 -9.80
CA ARG A 186 -15.97 -35.81 -9.01
C ARG A 186 -14.52 -35.38 -8.79
N ILE A 187 -14.08 -35.48 -7.55
CA ILE A 187 -12.71 -35.21 -7.10
C ILE A 187 -11.95 -36.55 -7.01
#